data_AF-A0A820PFE5-F1
#
_entry.id   AF-A0A820PFE5-F1
#
_cell.length_a   1.000
_cell.length_b   1.000
_cell.length_c   1.000
_cell.angle_alpha   90.00
_cell.angle_beta   90.00
_cell.angle_gamma   90.00
#
_symmetry.space_group_name_H-M   'P 1'
#
loop_
_entity.id
_entity.type
_entity.pdbx_description
1 polymer ?
#
loop_
_entity_poly.entity_id
_entity_poly.type
_entity_poly.pdbx_seq_one_letter_code
_entity_poly.pdbx_strand_id
1 'polypeptide(L)'
;MSASNTDKNQLVLGYWSIRGLVEPTRLALHYSNTPYTEKFYEQGEGPEFSREEWLSEKQNLGLDFPNLPYLFDGDLKMTQSKAILYYIGRKANLMGKTPT
;
A
#
# COMPACT_ATOMS: atom_id res chain seq x y z
N MET A 1 -30.27 9.55 -6.41
CA MET A 1 -29.68 9.19 -5.10
C MET A 1 -28.17 9.26 -5.28
N SER A 2 -27.56 10.35 -4.86
CA SER A 2 -26.13 10.63 -5.00
C SER A 2 -25.35 9.73 -4.04
N ALA A 3 -24.48 8.88 -4.58
CA ALA A 3 -23.51 8.12 -3.78
C ALA A 3 -22.73 9.07 -2.87
N SER A 4 -22.67 8.75 -1.58
CA SER A 4 -21.93 9.53 -0.58
C SER A 4 -20.46 9.61 -0.98
N ASN A 5 -19.90 10.81 -0.94
CA ASN A 5 -18.55 11.17 -1.38
C ASN A 5 -17.42 10.63 -0.47
N THR A 6 -17.67 9.54 0.25
CA THR A 6 -16.80 8.94 1.28
C THR A 6 -15.80 7.92 0.74
N ASP A 7 -16.02 7.40 -0.48
CA ASP A 7 -15.17 6.33 -1.03
C ASP A 7 -13.93 6.82 -1.77
N LYS A 8 -13.81 8.14 -2.05
CA LYS A 8 -12.67 8.73 -2.77
C LYS A 8 -11.40 8.94 -1.92
N ASN A 9 -11.47 8.71 -0.61
CA ASN A 9 -10.39 9.07 0.33
C ASN A 9 -9.82 7.89 1.12
N GLN A 10 -10.15 6.65 0.75
CA GLN A 10 -9.68 5.49 1.48
C GLN A 10 -8.28 5.08 1.01
N LEU A 11 -7.33 5.13 1.94
CA LEU A 11 -5.96 4.68 1.69
C LEU A 11 -5.95 3.15 1.60
N VAL A 12 -5.44 2.61 0.50
CA VAL A 12 -5.31 1.17 0.26
C VAL A 12 -3.84 0.78 0.16
N LEU A 13 -3.41 -0.13 1.02
CA LEU A 13 -2.07 -0.72 0.98
C LEU A 13 -2.15 -2.12 0.37
N GLY A 14 -1.33 -2.40 -0.65
CA GLY A 14 -1.32 -3.71 -1.31
C GLY A 14 -0.01 -4.45 -1.08
N TYR A 15 -0.07 -5.67 -0.55
CA TYR A 15 1.11 -6.52 -0.39
C TYR A 15 0.74 -8.01 -0.27
N TRP A 16 1.77 -8.86 -0.28
CA TRP A 16 1.61 -10.26 0.09
C TRP A 16 1.09 -10.42 1.53
N SER A 17 0.41 -11.53 1.79
CA SER A 17 -0.07 -11.97 3.12
C SER A 17 1.06 -12.44 4.05
N ILE A 18 2.13 -11.63 4.13
CA ILE A 18 3.30 -11.80 4.98
C ILE A 18 3.71 -10.43 5.55
N ARG A 19 4.68 -10.42 6.47
CA ARG A 19 5.26 -9.17 7.02
C ARG A 19 6.06 -8.41 5.96
N GLY A 20 7.15 -9.02 5.48
CA GLY A 20 7.99 -8.54 4.38
C GLY A 20 8.33 -7.04 4.40
N LEU A 21 8.38 -6.43 3.21
CA LEU A 21 8.84 -5.06 3.01
C LEU A 21 7.84 -3.98 3.45
N VAL A 22 6.57 -4.36 3.65
CA VAL A 22 5.49 -3.42 3.94
C VAL A 22 5.32 -3.17 5.45
N GLU A 23 5.86 -4.04 6.29
CA GLU A 23 5.72 -3.97 7.74
C GLU A 23 6.06 -2.60 8.36
N PRO A 24 7.16 -1.91 7.98
CA PRO A 24 7.42 -0.57 8.51
C PRO A 24 6.32 0.44 8.19
N THR A 25 5.67 0.30 7.03
CA THR A 25 4.54 1.15 6.62
C THR A 25 3.30 0.83 7.45
N ARG A 26 2.98 -0.44 7.68
CA ARG A 26 1.87 -0.86 8.57
C ARG A 26 2.05 -0.25 9.96
N LEU A 27 3.25 -0.39 10.54
CA LEU A 27 3.57 0.17 11.86
C LEU A 27 3.42 1.70 11.88
N ALA A 28 3.89 2.41 10.84
CA ALA A 28 3.74 3.87 10.76
C ALA A 28 2.26 4.30 10.64
N LEU A 29 1.45 3.58 9.84
CA LEU A 29 0.02 3.83 9.72
C LEU A 29 -0.71 3.61 11.04
N HIS A 30 -0.43 2.51 11.74
CA HIS A 30 -0.98 2.23 13.06
C HIS A 30 -0.55 3.26 14.10
N TYR A 31 0.75 3.59 14.16
CA TYR A 31 1.27 4.58 15.11
C TYR A 31 0.64 5.97 14.93
N SER A 32 0.43 6.38 13.67
CA SER A 32 -0.20 7.66 13.34
C SER A 32 -1.73 7.65 13.42
N ASN A 33 -2.35 6.51 13.76
CA ASN A 33 -3.81 6.29 13.67
C ASN A 33 -4.37 6.66 12.28
N THR A 34 -3.59 6.47 11.22
CA THR A 34 -4.05 6.74 9.85
C THR A 34 -4.96 5.59 9.41
N PRO A 35 -6.25 5.85 9.08
CA PRO A 35 -7.16 4.82 8.63
C PRO A 35 -6.72 4.30 7.25
N TYR A 36 -6.64 2.99 7.11
CA TYR A 36 -6.36 2.32 5.85
C TYR A 36 -7.05 0.98 5.77
N THR A 37 -7.17 0.47 4.54
CA THR A 37 -7.46 -0.94 4.27
C THR A 37 -6.30 -1.60 3.56
N GLU A 38 -6.20 -2.91 3.70
CA GLU A 38 -5.14 -3.68 3.09
C GLU A 38 -5.70 -4.71 2.12
N LYS A 39 -5.15 -4.74 0.91
CA LYS A 39 -5.35 -5.81 -0.08
C LYS A 39 -4.20 -6.79 0.10
N PHE A 40 -4.52 -7.94 0.67
CA PHE A 40 -3.62 -9.07 0.77
C PHE A 40 -3.67 -9.88 -0.52
N TYR A 41 -2.50 -10.25 -1.02
CA TYR A 41 -2.34 -11.28 -2.04
C TYR A 41 -1.81 -12.54 -1.36
N GLU A 42 -2.48 -13.66 -1.58
CA GLU A 42 -2.06 -14.96 -1.08
C GLU A 42 -1.13 -15.64 -2.08
N GLN A 43 -0.11 -16.30 -1.55
CA GLN A 43 0.69 -17.23 -2.34
C GLN A 43 -0.01 -18.59 -2.30
N GLY A 44 -0.16 -19.24 -3.45
CA GLY A 44 -0.71 -20.60 -3.52
C GLY A 44 0.09 -21.58 -2.67
N GLU A 45 -0.53 -22.69 -2.30
CA GLU A 45 0.14 -23.75 -1.53
C GLU A 45 1.35 -24.33 -2.29
N GLY A 46 2.24 -24.97 -1.53
CA GLY A 46 3.38 -25.68 -2.11
C GLY A 46 2.94 -26.99 -2.79
N PRO A 47 3.75 -27.53 -3.71
CA PRO A 47 5.10 -27.06 -4.07
C PRO A 47 5.15 -25.94 -5.13
N GLU A 48 4.03 -25.58 -5.76
CA GLU A 48 4.00 -24.64 -6.88
C GLU A 48 4.13 -23.18 -6.44
N PHE A 49 3.69 -22.84 -5.22
CA PHE A 49 3.81 -21.50 -4.64
C PHE A 49 3.30 -20.38 -5.58
N SER A 50 2.13 -20.64 -6.18
CA SER A 50 1.55 -19.80 -7.25
C SER A 50 1.42 -18.34 -6.84
N ARG A 51 1.69 -17.44 -7.79
CA ARG A 51 1.58 -15.97 -7.63
C ARG A 51 0.46 -15.38 -8.49
N GLU A 52 -0.42 -16.24 -9.01
CA GLU A 52 -1.44 -15.88 -10.01
C GLU A 52 -2.36 -14.75 -9.53
N GLU A 53 -2.71 -14.71 -8.24
CA GLU A 53 -3.56 -13.64 -7.68
C GLU A 53 -2.97 -12.25 -7.94
N TRP A 54 -1.66 -12.07 -7.70
CA TRP A 54 -0.98 -10.82 -8.01
C TRP A 54 -0.77 -10.65 -9.51
N LEU A 55 -0.31 -11.69 -10.21
CA LEU A 55 0.09 -11.59 -11.62
C LEU A 55 -1.09 -11.25 -12.55
N SER A 56 -2.29 -11.72 -12.22
CA SER A 56 -3.52 -11.46 -12.98
C SER A 56 -4.01 -10.01 -12.88
N GLU A 57 -3.78 -9.34 -11.74
CA GLU A 57 -4.20 -7.94 -11.53
C GLU A 57 -3.08 -6.93 -11.82
N LYS A 58 -1.80 -7.34 -11.72
CA LYS A 58 -0.61 -6.47 -11.75
C LYS A 58 -0.65 -5.34 -12.78
N GLN A 59 -1.00 -5.66 -14.04
CA GLN A 59 -0.96 -4.69 -15.14
C GLN A 59 -2.21 -3.80 -15.23
N ASN A 60 -3.29 -4.17 -14.52
CA ASN A 60 -4.60 -3.53 -14.62
C ASN A 60 -4.84 -2.48 -13.52
N LEU A 61 -3.89 -2.30 -12.59
CA LEU A 61 -4.01 -1.38 -11.46
C LEU A 61 -3.72 0.09 -11.81
N GLY A 62 -3.15 0.36 -13.00
CA GLY A 62 -2.76 1.71 -13.42
C GLY A 62 -1.62 2.29 -12.59
N LEU A 63 -0.67 1.44 -12.17
CA LEU A 63 0.59 1.83 -11.55
C LEU A 63 1.63 2.14 -12.64
N ASP A 64 2.42 3.20 -12.50
CA ASP A 64 3.49 3.53 -13.46
C ASP A 64 4.56 2.42 -13.52
N PHE A 65 4.88 1.86 -12.35
CA PHE A 65 5.84 0.76 -12.19
C PHE A 65 5.21 -0.35 -11.35
N PRO A 66 4.40 -1.25 -11.95
CA PRO A 66 3.64 -2.26 -11.22
C PRO A 66 4.52 -3.17 -10.37
N ASN A 67 4.37 -3.08 -9.05
CA ASN A 67 5.14 -3.86 -8.08
C ASN A 67 4.45 -3.88 -6.71
N LEU A 68 4.91 -4.76 -5.83
CA LEU A 68 4.50 -4.83 -4.43
C LEU A 68 5.65 -4.35 -3.51
N PRO A 69 5.38 -3.56 -2.45
CA PRO A 69 4.08 -3.00 -2.10
C PRO A 69 3.67 -1.83 -3.00
N TYR A 70 2.35 -1.61 -3.07
CA TYR A 70 1.75 -0.40 -3.63
C TYR A 70 0.87 0.31 -2.61
N LEU A 71 0.61 1.59 -2.84
CA LEU A 71 -0.29 2.43 -2.06
C LEU A 71 -1.22 3.21 -3.01
N PHE A 72 -2.51 3.20 -2.70
CA PHE A 72 -3.49 4.12 -3.30
C PHE A 72 -4.00 5.09 -2.24
N ASP A 73 -4.09 6.37 -2.60
CA ASP A 73 -4.60 7.45 -1.75
C ASP A 73 -5.32 8.48 -2.62
N GLY A 74 -6.62 8.27 -2.84
CA GLY A 74 -7.38 8.99 -3.86
C GLY A 74 -6.82 8.75 -5.27
N ASP A 75 -6.48 9.82 -5.99
CA ASP A 75 -5.90 9.73 -7.34
C ASP A 75 -4.40 9.35 -7.32
N LEU A 76 -3.75 9.38 -6.15
CA LEU A 76 -2.35 9.01 -6.02
C LEU A 76 -2.20 7.50 -6.04
N LYS A 77 -1.36 7.00 -6.96
CA LYS A 77 -0.97 5.60 -7.05
C LYS A 77 0.54 5.49 -7.05
N MET A 78 1.10 4.72 -6.13
CA MET A 78 2.56 4.59 -6.03
C MET A 78 3.01 3.19 -5.65
N THR A 79 4.25 2.88 -6.02
CA THR A 79 4.98 1.66 -5.61
C THR A 79 6.28 2.05 -4.90
N GLN A 80 7.09 1.05 -4.52
CA GLN A 80 8.35 1.16 -3.77
C GLN A 80 8.16 1.43 -2.27
N SER A 81 8.56 0.45 -1.44
CA SER A 81 8.34 0.46 0.01
C SER A 81 8.87 1.71 0.72
N LYS A 82 10.07 2.18 0.34
CA LYS A 82 10.65 3.41 0.92
C LYS A 82 9.89 4.68 0.50
N ALA A 83 9.45 4.76 -0.75
CA ALA A 83 8.70 5.91 -1.24
C ALA A 83 7.34 6.00 -0.54
N ILE A 84 6.66 4.86 -0.39
CA ILE A 84 5.43 4.72 0.39
C ILE A 84 5.65 5.14 1.84
N LEU A 85 6.69 4.62 2.51
CA LEU A 85 6.97 4.97 3.90
C LEU A 85 7.25 6.47 4.08
N TYR A 86 8.02 7.09 3.17
CA TYR A 86 8.25 8.54 3.19
C TYR A 86 6.97 9.34 2.93
N TYR A 87 6.09 8.87 2.04
CA TYR A 87 4.81 9.50 1.80
C TYR A 87 3.95 9.51 3.09
N ILE A 88 3.83 8.36 3.76
CA ILE A 88 3.14 8.26 5.05
C ILE A 88 3.82 9.15 6.09
N GLY A 89 5.16 9.13 6.16
CA GLY A 89 5.92 9.97 7.08
C GLY A 89 5.64 11.46 6.89
N ARG A 90 5.51 11.93 5.64
CA ARG A 90 5.12 13.32 5.34
C ARG A 90 3.65 13.58 5.72
N LYS A 91 2.73 12.72 5.32
CA LYS A 91 1.28 12.86 5.59
C LYS A 91 0.96 12.87 7.09
N ALA A 92 1.69 12.08 7.88
CA ALA A 92 1.54 11.96 9.33
C ALA A 92 2.50 12.83 10.15
N ASN A 93 3.27 13.73 9.53
CA ASN A 93 4.24 14.60 10.21
C ASN A 93 5.29 13.85 11.06
N LEU A 94 5.80 12.73 10.55
CA LEU A 94 6.82 11.86 11.18
C LEU A 94 8.23 12.04 10.57
N MET A 95 8.43 13.06 9.74
CA MET A 95 9.74 13.34 9.14
C MET A 95 10.65 14.10 10.13
N GLY A 96 11.96 13.95 9.95
CA GLY A 96 12.95 14.78 10.65
C GLY A 96 12.73 16.26 10.37
N LYS A 97 12.88 17.11 11.40
CA LYS A 97 12.63 18.55 11.33
C LYS A 97 13.90 19.40 11.19
N THR A 98 15.06 18.77 11.26
CA THR A 98 16.37 19.41 11.16
C THR A 98 17.18 18.77 10.04
N PRO A 99 18.11 19.50 9.41
CA PRO A 99 19.05 18.90 8.46
C PRO A 99 19.86 17.77 9.12
N THR A 100 20.16 16.74 8.32
CA THR A 100 21.13 15.69 8.67
C THR A 100 22.52 16.05 8.20
#